data_AF-A0A925FJ63-F1
#
_entry.id   AF-A0A925FJ63-F1
#
_cell.length_a   1.000
_cell.length_b   1.000
_cell.length_c   1.000
_cell.angle_alpha   90.00
_cell.angle_beta   90.00
_cell.angle_gamma   90.00
#
_symmetry.space_group_name_H-M   'P 1'
#
loop_
_entity.id
_entity.type
_entity.pdbx_description
1 polymer ?
#
loop_
_entity_poly.entity_id
_entity_poly.type
_entity_poly.pdbx_seq_one_letter_code
_entity_poly.pdbx_strand_id
1 'polypeptide(L)'
;MTTCLRHCGAALIVVLAACGSGDQGTTPPPPPPSGLSLDVVGGNQQRGLTARPLADSLTVRVHTSGTPAAGATVTWATSSGQLSASSSTTDANGLARVQWIPGTGEVAATAAVGALPAATFNATTRVGGSCMLKPAPAIQRFSLGPTDYTLSLRATNALRVAVLFVDFPDAGATETPASLVNSVVTPGLQLMSEMSYGKVRITPVAFPTWYRMPKAITTYTWTTFAGQRDYLLDVLSVTDAAIDFSTFDALYVFTPPNGSKPISPTFNGGTTANVVADGRNFGNAVTFGIDSRQYGPAVLAHETGHMLGLVDLYAFQPSGGTFSGHTFKFVGSWTLMSNIFRPSHYLTWEKRKLGFIDESQVDCLDAPGGVEAVLTPNHAIGGRKMVIVTLDASSAIVIEARARQGLDANLCDEGVLVYLVDAGTAPGSGPAVVLGSRTTTTGAAFTQCGPWADGTFGVGPGAVSSWTHAASGVSISVIGVEAGGAHRIRVKR
;
A
#
# COMPACT_ATOMS: atom_id res chain seq x y z
N MET A 1 62.73 -43.24 10.10
CA MET A 1 63.90 -42.60 9.46
C MET A 1 63.79 -41.10 9.67
N THR A 2 64.87 -40.51 10.21
CA THR A 2 65.22 -39.08 10.27
C THR A 2 64.34 -38.10 11.07
N THR A 3 64.75 -37.98 12.33
CA THR A 3 64.83 -36.83 13.25
C THR A 3 65.35 -35.50 12.66
N CYS A 4 64.99 -34.39 13.36
CA CYS A 4 65.78 -33.18 13.74
C CYS A 4 65.08 -31.84 13.39
N LEU A 5 65.06 -30.75 14.17
CA LEU A 5 65.46 -30.42 15.56
C LEU A 5 65.07 -28.94 15.84
N ARG A 6 64.43 -28.65 17.00
CA ARG A 6 64.68 -27.58 18.02
C ARG A 6 64.89 -26.09 17.60
N HIS A 7 64.44 -25.06 18.35
CA HIS A 7 64.72 -24.70 19.76
C HIS A 7 63.61 -23.76 20.28
N CYS A 8 63.03 -23.89 21.49
CA CYS A 8 63.52 -23.65 22.86
C CYS A 8 63.81 -22.19 23.22
N GLY A 9 63.10 -21.68 24.25
CA GLY A 9 63.38 -20.45 24.96
C GLY A 9 62.40 -20.21 26.11
N ALA A 10 62.62 -20.87 27.25
CA ALA A 10 61.98 -20.55 28.54
C ALA A 10 63.05 -19.97 29.48
N ALA A 11 62.72 -18.91 30.21
CA ALA A 11 63.56 -18.30 31.24
C ALA A 11 62.75 -18.03 32.53
N LEU A 12 63.49 -17.96 33.63
CA LEU A 12 63.19 -18.38 34.99
C LEU A 12 62.98 -17.17 35.95
N ILE A 13 62.01 -17.30 36.89
CA ILE A 13 61.95 -16.91 38.33
C ILE A 13 62.71 -15.63 38.80
N VAL A 14 62.13 -14.68 39.55
CA VAL A 14 62.05 -14.60 41.04
C VAL A 14 61.24 -13.34 41.40
N VAL A 15 60.26 -13.40 42.32
CA VAL A 15 60.00 -12.31 43.31
C VAL A 15 59.47 -12.92 44.61
N LEU A 16 59.96 -12.35 45.72
CA LEU A 16 59.89 -12.74 47.12
C LEU A 16 58.47 -12.87 47.70
N ALA A 17 58.35 -13.77 48.68
CA ALA A 17 57.30 -13.76 49.69
C ALA A 17 57.55 -12.64 50.72
N ALA A 18 56.54 -11.83 50.99
CA ALA A 18 56.42 -11.02 52.19
C ALA A 18 55.04 -11.25 52.80
N CYS A 19 55.00 -11.67 54.06
CA CYS A 19 53.79 -11.71 54.88
C CYS A 19 53.39 -10.29 55.26
N GLY A 20 52.10 -9.96 55.10
CA GLY A 20 51.51 -8.70 55.54
C GLY A 20 50.00 -8.89 55.74
N SER A 21 49.60 -8.79 56.99
CA SER A 21 48.27 -9.00 57.58
C SER A 21 47.18 -8.03 57.13
N GLY A 22 45.95 -8.55 56.99
CA GLY A 22 44.65 -7.92 57.33
C GLY A 22 44.24 -6.63 56.60
N ASP A 23 43.15 -6.69 55.81
CA ASP A 23 41.86 -6.12 56.24
C ASP A 23 40.72 -6.45 55.26
N GLN A 24 39.55 -6.74 55.82
CA GLN A 24 38.30 -6.97 55.10
C GLN A 24 37.78 -5.61 54.56
N GLY A 25 38.10 -5.29 53.31
CA GLY A 25 37.51 -4.18 52.58
C GLY A 25 36.47 -4.68 51.58
N THR A 26 35.19 -4.53 51.89
CA THR A 26 34.09 -4.69 50.93
C THR A 26 34.22 -3.64 49.84
N THR A 27 34.73 -4.01 48.67
CA THR A 27 34.71 -3.14 47.48
C THR A 27 33.25 -2.88 47.07
N PRO A 28 32.81 -1.62 46.91
CA PRO A 28 31.51 -1.33 46.33
C PRO A 28 31.43 -1.87 44.90
N PRO A 29 30.26 -2.27 44.40
CA PRO A 29 30.11 -2.64 43.00
C PRO A 29 30.52 -1.44 42.11
N PRO A 30 31.13 -1.70 40.93
CA PRO A 30 31.61 -0.63 40.07
C PRO A 30 30.43 0.26 39.64
N PRO A 31 30.63 1.59 39.54
CA PRO A 31 29.58 2.48 39.06
C PRO A 31 29.21 2.12 37.60
N PRO A 32 27.96 2.39 37.17
CA PRO A 32 27.56 2.20 35.78
C PRO A 32 28.51 2.96 34.83
N PRO A 33 28.73 2.48 33.60
CA PRO A 33 29.60 3.15 32.64
C PRO A 33 29.15 4.61 32.46
N SER A 34 30.03 5.55 32.82
CA SER A 34 29.83 6.97 32.60
C SER A 34 29.87 7.27 31.10
N GLY A 35 28.83 7.91 30.57
CA GLY A 35 28.76 8.37 29.16
C GLY A 35 27.63 7.77 28.32
N LEU A 36 26.69 7.02 28.90
CA LEU A 36 25.49 6.58 28.19
C LEU A 36 24.60 7.77 27.81
N SER A 37 24.08 7.73 26.60
CA SER A 37 23.13 8.70 26.02
C SER A 37 21.94 7.95 25.44
N LEU A 38 20.78 8.61 25.43
CA LEU A 38 19.52 8.08 24.95
C LEU A 38 18.88 9.05 23.95
N ASP A 39 18.76 8.62 22.70
CA ASP A 39 18.16 9.42 21.63
C ASP A 39 16.84 8.82 21.16
N VAL A 40 15.87 9.68 20.84
CA VAL A 40 14.69 9.30 20.05
C VAL A 40 15.12 9.11 18.60
N VAL A 41 14.85 7.94 18.03
CA VAL A 41 15.20 7.61 16.63
C VAL A 41 13.97 7.42 15.75
N GLY A 42 12.80 7.11 16.32
CA GLY A 42 11.57 6.97 15.56
C GLY A 42 10.32 6.83 16.41
N GLY A 43 9.14 7.07 15.83
CA GLY A 43 7.84 6.88 16.49
C GLY A 43 7.38 8.02 17.41
N ASN A 44 7.98 9.21 17.34
CA ASN A 44 7.49 10.40 18.06
C ASN A 44 6.48 11.19 17.21
N GLN A 45 5.63 11.99 17.87
CA GLN A 45 4.62 12.86 17.25
C GLN A 45 3.62 12.11 16.37
N GLN A 46 3.26 10.90 16.79
CA GLN A 46 2.36 10.03 16.03
C GLN A 46 0.90 10.44 16.19
N ARG A 47 0.07 10.07 15.21
CA ARG A 47 -1.38 10.15 15.34
C ARG A 47 -2.01 8.78 15.12
N GLY A 48 -3.19 8.58 15.67
CA GLY A 48 -3.90 7.32 15.49
C GLY A 48 -5.33 7.36 16.01
N LEU A 49 -5.98 6.21 15.94
CA LEU A 49 -7.28 6.01 16.55
C LEU A 49 -7.08 5.51 17.98
N THR A 50 -7.92 5.96 18.91
CA THR A 50 -7.94 5.43 20.28
C THR A 50 -8.05 3.90 20.25
N ALA A 51 -7.31 3.24 21.14
CA ALA A 51 -7.32 1.78 21.28
C ALA A 51 -6.85 1.01 20.05
N ARG A 52 -6.07 1.65 19.15
CA ARG A 52 -5.34 0.98 18.08
C ARG A 52 -3.84 1.21 18.20
N PRO A 53 -3.00 0.26 17.75
CA PRO A 53 -1.57 0.49 17.67
C PRO A 53 -1.27 1.69 16.77
N LEU A 54 -0.34 2.54 17.20
CA LEU A 54 0.23 3.57 16.33
C LEU A 54 1.02 2.91 15.19
N ALA A 55 1.22 3.59 14.07
CA ALA A 55 1.84 2.95 12.91
C ALA A 55 3.32 2.60 13.15
N ASP A 56 4.06 3.48 13.83
CA ASP A 56 5.47 3.28 14.13
C ASP A 56 5.66 2.84 15.57
N SER A 57 6.56 1.87 15.79
CA SER A 57 7.02 1.56 17.14
C SER A 57 7.88 2.71 17.68
N LEU A 58 7.70 3.02 18.97
CA LEU A 58 8.57 3.96 19.66
C LEU A 58 9.98 3.38 19.68
N THR A 59 10.94 4.11 19.12
CA THR A 59 12.30 3.62 18.93
C THR A 59 13.29 4.60 19.52
N VAL A 60 14.14 4.09 20.41
CA VAL A 60 15.28 4.82 20.99
C VAL A 60 16.60 4.16 20.60
N ARG A 61 17.67 4.94 20.62
CA ARG A 61 19.05 4.43 20.55
C ARG A 61 19.77 4.74 21.85
N VAL A 62 20.33 3.71 22.46
CA VAL A 62 21.26 3.83 23.59
C VAL A 62 22.67 3.70 23.07
N HIS A 63 23.54 4.64 23.44
CA HIS A 63 24.91 4.66 22.95
C HIS A 63 25.85 5.31 23.96
N THR A 64 27.16 5.11 23.81
CA THR A 64 28.20 5.82 24.57
C THR A 64 29.11 6.55 23.59
N SER A 65 29.07 7.88 23.58
CA SER A 65 29.84 8.73 22.65
C SER A 65 29.74 8.28 21.18
N GLY A 66 28.51 8.08 20.69
CA GLY A 66 28.20 7.57 19.35
C GLY A 66 28.30 6.04 19.16
N THR A 67 28.91 5.30 20.07
CA THR A 67 29.05 3.83 19.94
C THR A 67 27.80 3.12 20.47
N PRO A 68 27.12 2.26 19.68
CA PRO A 68 25.93 1.54 20.12
C PRO A 68 26.13 0.73 21.40
N ALA A 69 25.22 0.88 22.36
CA ALA A 69 25.22 0.08 23.59
C ALA A 69 24.21 -1.06 23.46
N ALA A 70 24.68 -2.25 23.08
CA ALA A 70 23.87 -3.46 22.98
C ALA A 70 23.55 -4.06 24.37
N GLY A 71 22.37 -4.65 24.55
CA GLY A 71 21.94 -5.29 25.79
C GLY A 71 21.55 -4.33 26.92
N ALA A 72 21.52 -3.03 26.67
CA ALA A 72 21.00 -2.05 27.62
C ALA A 72 19.48 -2.23 27.79
N THR A 73 19.00 -2.20 29.04
CA THR A 73 17.57 -2.30 29.33
C THR A 73 16.93 -0.92 29.27
N VAL A 74 15.92 -0.76 28.41
CA VAL A 74 15.07 0.42 28.31
C VAL A 74 13.74 0.12 28.98
N THR A 75 13.34 0.93 29.96
CA THR A 75 12.02 0.87 30.58
C THR A 75 11.07 1.84 29.89
N TRP A 76 9.83 1.40 29.65
CA TRP A 76 8.82 2.16 28.95
C TRP A 76 7.63 2.44 29.84
N ALA A 77 7.11 3.66 29.79
CA ALA A 77 5.89 4.07 30.48
C ALA A 77 5.01 4.91 29.56
N THR A 78 3.72 5.00 29.87
CA THR A 78 2.78 5.85 29.12
C THR A 78 1.79 6.54 30.07
N SER A 79 1.41 7.77 29.72
CA SER A 79 0.38 8.52 30.43
C SER A 79 -1.02 7.94 30.20
N SER A 80 -1.23 7.21 29.10
CA SER A 80 -2.52 6.62 28.75
C SER A 80 -2.39 5.54 27.68
N GLY A 81 -3.13 4.44 27.84
CA GLY A 81 -3.13 3.31 26.92
C GLY A 81 -2.20 2.17 27.34
N GLN A 82 -1.77 1.36 26.38
CA GLN A 82 -1.01 0.14 26.59
C GLN A 82 0.24 0.11 25.71
N LEU A 83 1.36 -0.30 26.29
CA LEU A 83 2.60 -0.61 25.58
C LEU A 83 2.70 -2.13 25.42
N SER A 84 3.29 -2.61 24.31
CA SER A 84 3.47 -4.06 24.08
C SER A 84 4.41 -4.72 25.10
N ALA A 85 5.26 -3.93 25.76
CA ALA A 85 6.10 -4.36 26.87
C ALA A 85 6.42 -3.16 27.77
N SER A 86 6.65 -3.40 29.07
CA SER A 86 7.13 -2.40 30.02
C SER A 86 8.65 -2.19 29.99
N SER A 87 9.38 -3.09 29.31
CA SER A 87 10.81 -2.95 29.05
C SER A 87 11.22 -3.69 27.77
N SER A 88 12.29 -3.24 27.13
CA SER A 88 12.97 -3.97 26.06
C SER A 88 14.48 -3.77 26.12
N THR A 89 15.23 -4.70 25.54
CA THR A 89 16.70 -4.65 25.48
C THR A 89 17.18 -4.14 24.12
N THR A 90 18.24 -3.34 24.10
CA THR A 90 18.82 -2.84 22.85
C THR A 90 19.50 -3.94 22.03
N ASP A 91 19.36 -3.86 20.70
CA ASP A 91 20.03 -4.75 19.75
C ASP A 91 21.52 -4.38 19.53
N ALA A 92 22.19 -5.06 18.58
CA ALA A 92 23.59 -4.78 18.22
C ALA A 92 23.83 -3.35 17.71
N ASN A 93 22.79 -2.66 17.22
CA ASN A 93 22.83 -1.26 16.78
C ASN A 93 22.40 -0.30 17.90
N GLY A 94 22.24 -0.79 19.13
CA GLY A 94 21.84 0.00 20.28
C GLY A 94 20.36 0.40 20.25
N LEU A 95 19.54 -0.21 19.39
CA LEU A 95 18.13 0.16 19.22
C LEU A 95 17.22 -0.68 20.12
N ALA A 96 16.31 -0.01 20.81
CA ALA A 96 15.20 -0.65 21.52
C ALA A 96 13.87 -0.11 20.98
N ARG A 97 12.87 -0.98 20.89
CA ARG A 97 11.54 -0.65 20.34
C ARG A 97 10.41 -1.13 21.23
N VAL A 98 9.27 -0.43 21.19
CA VAL A 98 8.00 -0.88 21.78
C VAL A 98 6.82 -0.41 20.94
N GLN A 99 5.78 -1.22 20.84
CA GLN A 99 4.53 -0.84 20.18
C GLN A 99 3.61 -0.14 21.17
N TRP A 100 2.98 0.97 20.78
CA TRP A 100 2.10 1.74 21.65
C TRP A 100 0.66 1.76 21.12
N ILE A 101 -0.28 1.41 21.99
CA ILE A 101 -1.74 1.53 21.82
C ILE A 101 -2.20 2.65 22.77
N PRO A 102 -2.11 3.93 22.37
CA PRO A 102 -2.47 5.06 23.22
C PRO A 102 -3.95 5.11 23.58
N GLY A 103 -4.25 5.72 24.73
CA GLY A 103 -5.61 6.19 25.04
C GLY A 103 -5.96 7.45 24.23
N THR A 104 -7.12 8.06 24.49
CA THR A 104 -7.65 9.19 23.71
C THR A 104 -6.97 10.52 24.01
N GLY A 105 -6.80 11.35 22.98
CA GLY A 105 -6.38 12.75 23.08
C GLY A 105 -4.88 12.93 22.89
N GLU A 106 -4.34 14.02 23.43
CA GLU A 106 -2.90 14.20 23.52
C GLU A 106 -2.36 13.34 24.67
N VAL A 107 -1.46 12.42 24.33
CA VAL A 107 -0.90 11.44 25.26
C VAL A 107 0.61 11.37 25.08
N ALA A 108 1.31 10.89 26.11
CA ALA A 108 2.75 10.75 26.08
C ALA A 108 3.20 9.34 26.50
N ALA A 109 4.35 8.93 25.99
CA ALA A 109 5.09 7.76 26.44
C ALA A 109 6.54 8.17 26.71
N THR A 110 7.20 7.47 27.62
CA THR A 110 8.59 7.75 27.98
C THR A 110 9.42 6.48 27.89
N ALA A 111 10.69 6.67 27.53
CA ALA A 111 11.73 5.64 27.58
C ALA A 111 12.83 6.08 28.53
N ALA A 112 13.25 5.21 29.45
CA ALA A 112 14.29 5.51 30.42
C ALA A 112 15.35 4.41 30.47
N VAL A 113 16.60 4.81 30.76
CA VAL A 113 17.74 3.92 30.96
C VAL A 113 18.53 4.41 32.17
N GLY A 114 18.49 3.64 33.26
CA GLY A 114 19.16 4.02 34.51
C GLY A 114 18.74 5.41 35.00
N ALA A 115 19.72 6.29 35.24
CA ALA A 115 19.52 7.66 35.72
C ALA A 115 19.54 8.73 34.61
N LEU A 116 19.49 8.32 33.33
CA LEU A 116 19.48 9.28 32.22
C LEU A 116 18.16 10.05 32.15
N PRO A 117 18.15 11.28 31.59
CA PRO A 117 16.92 11.95 31.21
C PRO A 117 16.07 11.05 30.31
N ALA A 118 14.79 10.89 30.66
CA ALA A 118 13.88 10.08 29.87
C ALA A 118 13.61 10.73 28.50
N ALA A 119 13.58 9.91 27.46
CA ALA A 119 13.13 10.32 26.14
C ALA A 119 11.59 10.34 26.11
N THR A 120 11.00 11.43 25.62
CA THR A 120 9.54 11.61 25.56
C THR A 120 9.02 11.47 24.14
N PHE A 121 7.95 10.68 24.00
CA PHE A 121 7.17 10.49 22.80
C PHE A 121 5.79 11.08 23.01
N ASN A 122 5.32 11.90 22.08
CA ASN A 122 3.96 12.43 22.08
C ASN A 122 3.14 11.73 20.99
N ALA A 123 1.86 11.52 21.26
CA ALA A 123 0.89 11.12 20.25
C ALA A 123 -0.44 11.84 20.44
N THR A 124 -1.18 12.02 19.35
CA THR A 124 -2.55 12.56 19.36
C THR A 124 -3.50 11.52 18.78
N THR A 125 -4.49 11.11 19.57
CA THR A 125 -5.50 10.14 19.13
C THR A 125 -6.92 10.65 19.33
N ARG A 126 -7.86 10.05 18.59
CA ARG A 126 -9.28 10.37 18.66
C ARG A 126 -10.15 9.12 18.76
N VAL A 127 -11.27 9.25 19.46
CA VAL A 127 -12.36 8.26 19.49
C VAL A 127 -13.18 8.43 18.23
N GLY A 128 -13.37 7.37 17.44
CA GLY A 128 -14.00 7.51 16.12
C GLY A 128 -13.11 8.24 15.12
N GLY A 129 -13.66 8.73 14.00
CA GLY A 129 -12.87 9.46 13.01
C GLY A 129 -11.92 8.61 12.18
N SER A 130 -12.35 7.40 11.80
CA SER A 130 -11.73 6.73 10.65
C SER A 130 -12.15 7.40 9.34
N CYS A 131 -13.19 8.24 9.30
CA CYS A 131 -13.76 8.75 8.04
C CYS A 131 -14.07 7.63 7.02
N MET A 132 -14.30 6.40 7.49
CA MET A 132 -14.60 5.27 6.61
C MET A 132 -16.06 5.36 6.16
N LEU A 133 -16.28 5.34 4.85
CA LEU A 133 -17.59 5.53 4.25
C LEU A 133 -18.42 4.25 4.34
N LYS A 134 -19.72 4.40 4.58
CA LYS A 134 -20.68 3.30 4.57
C LYS A 134 -21.25 3.14 3.16
N PRO A 135 -21.00 2.02 2.49
CA PRO A 135 -21.56 1.81 1.16
C PRO A 135 -23.06 1.52 1.23
N ALA A 136 -23.76 1.83 0.14
CA ALA A 136 -25.16 1.43 0.00
C ALA A 136 -25.25 -0.12 -0.09
N PRO A 137 -26.29 -0.76 0.50
CA PRO A 137 -26.39 -2.22 0.53
C PRO A 137 -26.28 -2.89 -0.84
N ALA A 138 -26.85 -2.27 -1.88
CA ALA A 138 -26.87 -2.81 -3.24
C ALA A 138 -25.48 -2.91 -3.90
N ILE A 139 -24.52 -2.08 -3.48
CA ILE A 139 -23.17 -2.01 -4.06
C ILE A 139 -22.07 -2.27 -3.03
N GLN A 140 -22.42 -2.75 -1.83
CA GLN A 140 -21.48 -2.99 -0.74
C GLN A 140 -20.24 -3.75 -1.18
N ARG A 141 -20.43 -4.76 -2.05
CA ARG A 141 -19.38 -5.61 -2.60
C ARG A 141 -18.43 -4.92 -3.59
N PHE A 142 -18.90 -3.89 -4.28
CA PHE A 142 -18.18 -3.16 -5.34
C PHE A 142 -18.29 -1.65 -5.10
N SER A 143 -17.73 -1.20 -3.97
CA SER A 143 -17.79 0.19 -3.53
C SER A 143 -16.44 0.71 -3.09
N LEU A 144 -16.33 2.04 -2.95
CA LEU A 144 -15.19 2.71 -2.32
C LEU A 144 -15.27 2.73 -0.78
N GLY A 145 -16.20 1.99 -0.17
CA GLY A 145 -16.22 1.74 1.27
C GLY A 145 -15.15 0.71 1.72
N PRO A 146 -15.30 0.08 2.90
CA PRO A 146 -14.42 -1.01 3.34
C PRO A 146 -14.29 -2.13 2.29
N THR A 147 -13.13 -2.77 2.24
CA THR A 147 -12.93 -3.96 1.39
C THR A 147 -13.72 -5.14 1.93
N ASP A 148 -14.53 -5.77 1.07
CA ASP A 148 -15.26 -6.99 1.40
C ASP A 148 -14.37 -8.22 1.16
N TYR A 149 -13.79 -8.74 2.23
CA TYR A 149 -12.92 -9.92 2.18
C TYR A 149 -13.67 -11.25 2.03
N THR A 150 -15.01 -11.24 1.93
CA THR A 150 -15.77 -12.41 1.47
C THR A 150 -15.73 -12.56 -0.05
N LEU A 151 -15.33 -11.49 -0.74
CA LEU A 151 -15.17 -11.39 -2.19
C LEU A 151 -13.69 -11.30 -2.59
N SER A 152 -12.98 -10.33 -2.03
CA SER A 152 -11.64 -9.94 -2.45
C SER A 152 -10.54 -10.54 -1.58
N LEU A 153 -9.35 -10.70 -2.17
CA LEU A 153 -8.15 -11.09 -1.45
C LEU A 153 -7.61 -9.93 -0.60
N ARG A 154 -6.95 -10.26 0.51
CA ARG A 154 -6.30 -9.26 1.36
C ARG A 154 -4.95 -8.88 0.75
N ALA A 155 -4.85 -7.65 0.23
CA ALA A 155 -3.66 -7.14 -0.46
C ALA A 155 -2.34 -7.24 0.31
N THR A 156 -2.39 -7.16 1.65
CA THR A 156 -1.21 -7.21 2.53
C THR A 156 -0.77 -8.63 2.92
N ASN A 157 -1.57 -9.64 2.58
CA ASN A 157 -1.16 -11.03 2.73
C ASN A 157 -0.12 -11.40 1.67
N ALA A 158 0.71 -12.40 1.98
CA ALA A 158 1.47 -13.07 0.93
C ALA A 158 0.48 -13.93 0.13
N LEU A 159 0.42 -13.70 -1.18
CA LEU A 159 -0.49 -14.39 -2.09
C LEU A 159 0.31 -15.21 -3.09
N ARG A 160 -0.18 -16.41 -3.40
CA ARG A 160 0.38 -17.27 -4.46
C ARG A 160 -0.59 -17.29 -5.63
N VAL A 161 -0.11 -16.95 -6.83
CA VAL A 161 -0.94 -16.90 -8.04
C VAL A 161 -0.39 -17.86 -9.08
N ALA A 162 -1.23 -18.80 -9.53
CA ALA A 162 -0.87 -19.69 -10.62
C ALA A 162 -1.00 -18.93 -11.94
N VAL A 163 0.08 -18.88 -12.73
CA VAL A 163 0.07 -18.29 -14.07
C VAL A 163 -0.05 -19.40 -15.10
N LEU A 164 -1.21 -19.47 -15.71
CA LEU A 164 -1.66 -20.50 -16.63
C LEU A 164 -1.75 -19.93 -18.04
N PHE A 165 -1.48 -20.79 -19.02
CA PHE A 165 -1.52 -20.45 -20.44
C PHE A 165 -2.39 -21.49 -21.13
N VAL A 166 -3.44 -21.04 -21.80
CA VAL A 166 -4.37 -21.94 -22.47
C VAL A 166 -4.50 -21.57 -23.94
N ASP A 167 -4.60 -22.56 -24.81
CA ASP A 167 -4.91 -22.37 -26.22
C ASP A 167 -6.15 -23.17 -26.61
N PHE A 168 -6.66 -22.97 -27.83
CA PHE A 168 -7.98 -23.45 -28.23
C PHE A 168 -7.91 -24.22 -29.55
N PRO A 169 -8.88 -25.11 -29.84
CA PRO A 169 -8.95 -25.82 -31.12
C PRO A 169 -8.95 -24.90 -32.35
N ASP A 170 -9.57 -23.72 -32.25
CA ASP A 170 -9.68 -22.70 -33.31
C ASP A 170 -8.71 -21.52 -33.15
N ALA A 171 -7.90 -21.51 -32.09
CA ALA A 171 -6.92 -20.46 -31.81
C ALA A 171 -5.71 -21.05 -31.07
N GLY A 172 -4.68 -21.44 -31.83
CA GLY A 172 -3.44 -21.98 -31.28
C GLY A 172 -2.50 -20.91 -30.74
N ALA A 173 -1.66 -21.28 -29.76
CA ALA A 173 -0.62 -20.41 -29.23
C ALA A 173 0.45 -20.06 -30.28
N THR A 174 0.81 -18.78 -30.36
CA THR A 174 1.88 -18.29 -31.27
C THR A 174 3.02 -17.58 -30.53
N GLU A 175 2.98 -17.57 -29.20
CA GLU A 175 3.96 -16.93 -28.32
C GLU A 175 4.34 -17.86 -27.17
N THR A 176 5.43 -17.56 -26.47
CA THR A 176 5.91 -18.40 -25.37
C THR A 176 5.34 -17.92 -24.03
N PRO A 177 5.06 -18.82 -23.07
CA PRO A 177 4.72 -18.45 -21.71
C PRO A 177 5.74 -17.50 -21.06
N ALA A 178 7.03 -17.74 -21.31
CA ALA A 178 8.12 -16.90 -20.81
C ALA A 178 8.03 -15.45 -21.34
N SER A 179 7.64 -15.25 -22.60
CA SER A 179 7.41 -13.91 -23.17
C SER A 179 6.38 -13.12 -22.37
N LEU A 180 5.26 -13.74 -22.04
CA LEU A 180 4.16 -13.12 -21.28
C LEU A 180 4.54 -12.86 -19.82
N VAL A 181 5.28 -13.78 -19.20
CA VAL A 181 5.80 -13.56 -17.84
C VAL A 181 6.76 -12.36 -17.80
N ASN A 182 7.62 -12.22 -18.82
CA ASN A 182 8.63 -11.16 -18.87
C ASN A 182 8.04 -9.80 -19.28
N SER A 183 7.03 -9.77 -20.15
CA SER A 183 6.45 -8.53 -20.68
C SER A 183 5.21 -8.03 -19.92
N VAL A 184 4.50 -8.91 -19.22
CA VAL A 184 3.22 -8.58 -18.55
C VAL A 184 3.29 -8.83 -17.05
N VAL A 185 3.59 -10.07 -16.63
CA VAL A 185 3.50 -10.48 -15.22
C VAL A 185 4.51 -9.78 -14.34
N THR A 186 5.80 -9.96 -14.64
CA THR A 186 6.88 -9.40 -13.84
C THR A 186 6.80 -7.87 -13.73
N PRO A 187 6.75 -7.12 -14.83
CA PRO A 187 6.64 -5.66 -14.75
C PRO A 187 5.30 -5.18 -14.14
N GLY A 188 4.18 -5.88 -14.37
CA GLY A 188 2.90 -5.50 -13.73
C GLY A 188 2.94 -5.66 -12.20
N LEU A 189 3.58 -6.73 -11.70
CA LEU A 189 3.81 -6.90 -10.26
C LEU A 189 4.82 -5.89 -9.68
N GLN A 190 5.78 -5.40 -10.48
CA GLN A 190 6.66 -4.30 -10.08
C GLN A 190 5.87 -2.99 -9.89
N LEU A 191 4.93 -2.66 -10.79
CA LEU A 191 4.03 -1.52 -10.62
C LEU A 191 3.22 -1.63 -9.32
N MET A 192 2.65 -2.81 -9.06
CA MET A 192 1.92 -3.10 -7.81
C MET A 192 2.80 -2.91 -6.57
N SER A 193 4.05 -3.38 -6.63
CA SER A 193 5.02 -3.20 -5.55
C SER A 193 5.31 -1.72 -5.30
N GLU A 194 5.49 -0.91 -6.35
CA GLU A 194 5.69 0.53 -6.19
C GLU A 194 4.46 1.23 -5.59
N MET A 195 3.27 0.98 -6.15
CA MET A 195 2.01 1.60 -5.69
C MET A 195 1.65 1.25 -4.25
N SER A 196 2.11 0.08 -3.76
CA SER A 196 1.82 -0.42 -2.42
C SER A 196 2.94 -0.17 -1.40
N TYR A 197 4.02 0.53 -1.77
CA TYR A 197 5.19 0.69 -0.91
C TYR A 197 5.81 -0.66 -0.50
N GLY A 198 5.74 -1.66 -1.38
CA GLY A 198 6.19 -3.04 -1.14
C GLY A 198 5.25 -3.89 -0.27
N LYS A 199 4.05 -3.39 0.08
CA LYS A 199 3.09 -4.15 0.92
C LYS A 199 2.36 -5.26 0.16
N VAL A 200 2.25 -5.17 -1.17
CA VAL A 200 1.73 -6.27 -2.01
C VAL A 200 2.83 -7.31 -2.24
N ARG A 201 2.54 -8.56 -1.86
CA ARG A 201 3.47 -9.69 -1.98
C ARG A 201 2.82 -10.83 -2.74
N ILE A 202 2.83 -10.73 -4.05
CA ILE A 202 2.33 -11.78 -4.94
C ILE A 202 3.52 -12.60 -5.43
N THR A 203 3.47 -13.91 -5.20
CA THR A 203 4.40 -14.89 -5.77
C THR A 203 3.73 -15.52 -7.00
N PRO A 204 4.09 -15.10 -8.23
CA PRO A 204 3.60 -15.76 -9.44
C PRO A 204 4.34 -17.09 -9.63
N VAL A 205 3.59 -18.16 -9.87
CA VAL A 205 4.15 -19.46 -10.28
C VAL A 205 3.65 -19.77 -11.67
N ALA A 206 4.52 -19.61 -12.66
CA ALA A 206 4.19 -19.86 -14.05
C ALA A 206 4.40 -21.32 -14.43
N PHE A 207 3.40 -21.89 -15.10
CA PHE A 207 3.46 -23.24 -15.65
C PHE A 207 3.70 -23.13 -17.15
N PRO A 208 4.92 -23.39 -17.66
CA PRO A 208 5.34 -23.05 -19.02
C PRO A 208 4.80 -24.02 -20.08
N THR A 209 3.50 -24.29 -20.04
CA THR A 209 2.78 -25.18 -20.93
C THR A 209 1.51 -24.50 -21.40
N TRP A 210 1.24 -24.57 -22.71
CA TRP A 210 -0.04 -24.20 -23.28
C TRP A 210 -0.98 -25.40 -23.15
N TYR A 211 -1.97 -25.30 -22.26
CA TYR A 211 -2.98 -26.33 -22.06
C TYR A 211 -4.11 -26.15 -23.06
N ARG A 212 -4.45 -27.21 -23.79
CA ARG A 212 -5.49 -27.17 -24.81
C ARG A 212 -6.88 -27.19 -24.17
N MET A 213 -7.64 -26.13 -24.37
CA MET A 213 -9.04 -26.02 -23.96
C MET A 213 -9.95 -26.98 -24.74
N PRO A 214 -11.04 -27.47 -24.13
CA PRO A 214 -11.92 -28.45 -24.76
C PRO A 214 -12.84 -27.86 -25.86
N LYS A 215 -13.07 -26.54 -25.83
CA LYS A 215 -13.99 -25.85 -26.76
C LYS A 215 -13.26 -24.74 -27.51
N ALA A 216 -13.83 -24.32 -28.62
CA ALA A 216 -13.39 -23.17 -29.39
C ALA A 216 -13.42 -21.87 -28.56
N ILE A 217 -12.47 -20.96 -28.75
CA ILE A 217 -12.40 -19.67 -28.03
C ILE A 217 -13.66 -18.84 -28.24
N THR A 218 -14.28 -18.97 -29.41
CA THR A 218 -15.53 -18.33 -29.81
C THR A 218 -16.74 -18.77 -28.98
N THR A 219 -16.68 -19.95 -28.35
CA THR A 219 -17.76 -20.50 -27.50
C THR A 219 -17.79 -19.88 -26.11
N TYR A 220 -16.65 -19.38 -25.61
CA TYR A 220 -16.56 -18.81 -24.27
C TYR A 220 -17.03 -17.35 -24.22
N THR A 221 -17.88 -17.05 -23.23
CA THR A 221 -18.50 -15.74 -22.99
C THR A 221 -18.07 -15.16 -21.64
N TRP A 222 -16.77 -15.02 -21.44
CA TRP A 222 -16.18 -14.50 -20.19
C TRP A 222 -16.35 -12.98 -19.96
N THR A 223 -17.24 -12.32 -20.72
CA THR A 223 -17.73 -10.97 -20.41
C THR A 223 -18.89 -10.97 -19.42
N THR A 224 -19.41 -12.16 -19.09
CA THR A 224 -20.43 -12.35 -18.04
C THR A 224 -19.84 -13.16 -16.90
N PHE A 225 -20.37 -12.94 -15.69
CA PHE A 225 -19.94 -13.71 -14.51
C PHE A 225 -20.06 -15.23 -14.73
N ALA A 226 -21.22 -15.69 -15.21
CA ALA A 226 -21.47 -17.12 -15.44
C ALA A 226 -20.56 -17.69 -16.53
N GLY A 227 -20.41 -16.98 -17.67
CA GLY A 227 -19.54 -17.45 -18.75
C GLY A 227 -18.06 -17.45 -18.38
N GLN A 228 -17.59 -16.51 -17.55
CA GLN A 228 -16.21 -16.53 -17.05
C GLN A 228 -16.01 -17.66 -16.04
N ARG A 229 -16.98 -17.92 -15.15
CA ARG A 229 -16.94 -19.07 -14.25
C ARG A 229 -16.84 -20.38 -15.01
N ASP A 230 -17.68 -20.58 -16.01
CA ASP A 230 -17.69 -21.81 -16.82
C ASP A 230 -16.39 -21.97 -17.62
N TYR A 231 -15.81 -20.86 -18.10
CA TYR A 231 -14.46 -20.86 -18.67
C TYR A 231 -13.39 -21.31 -17.67
N LEU A 232 -13.39 -20.77 -16.45
CA LEU A 232 -12.40 -21.13 -15.41
C LEU A 232 -12.52 -22.59 -14.97
N LEU A 233 -13.74 -23.14 -14.94
CA LEU A 233 -13.95 -24.58 -14.68
C LEU A 233 -13.30 -25.44 -15.77
N ASP A 234 -13.45 -25.09 -17.05
CA ASP A 234 -12.78 -25.79 -18.14
C ASP A 234 -11.25 -25.62 -18.05
N VAL A 235 -10.74 -24.42 -17.68
CA VAL A 235 -9.30 -24.19 -17.46
C VAL A 235 -8.75 -25.12 -16.38
N LEU A 236 -9.43 -25.24 -15.25
CA LEU A 236 -9.05 -26.16 -14.18
C LEU A 236 -9.08 -27.60 -14.67
N SER A 237 -10.14 -28.02 -15.39
CA SER A 237 -10.27 -29.40 -15.90
C SER A 237 -9.10 -29.87 -16.77
N VAL A 238 -8.44 -28.95 -17.50
CA VAL A 238 -7.31 -29.29 -18.38
C VAL A 238 -5.94 -29.09 -17.72
N THR A 239 -5.90 -28.51 -16.51
CA THR A 239 -4.65 -28.19 -15.79
C THR A 239 -4.45 -29.02 -14.51
N ASP A 240 -5.54 -29.45 -13.86
CA ASP A 240 -5.57 -30.12 -12.55
C ASP A 240 -4.66 -31.37 -12.49
N ALA A 241 -4.63 -32.17 -13.56
CA ALA A 241 -3.79 -33.36 -13.61
C ALA A 241 -2.26 -33.08 -13.52
N ALA A 242 -1.83 -31.85 -13.81
CA ALA A 242 -0.43 -31.44 -13.82
C ALA A 242 -0.06 -30.48 -12.69
N ILE A 243 -1.04 -29.90 -12.00
CA ILE A 243 -0.85 -28.79 -11.07
C ILE A 243 -1.64 -29.05 -9.79
N ASP A 244 -0.95 -29.09 -8.66
CA ASP A 244 -1.60 -29.06 -7.34
C ASP A 244 -2.02 -27.61 -7.00
N PHE A 245 -3.31 -27.36 -7.08
CA PHE A 245 -3.96 -26.08 -6.86
C PHE A 245 -4.16 -25.73 -5.38
N SER A 246 -3.91 -26.66 -4.45
CA SER A 246 -4.18 -26.47 -3.01
C SER A 246 -3.39 -25.32 -2.37
N THR A 247 -2.27 -24.92 -2.98
CA THR A 247 -1.36 -23.87 -2.47
C THR A 247 -1.55 -22.49 -3.11
N PHE A 248 -2.55 -22.31 -3.97
CA PHE A 248 -2.78 -21.06 -4.69
C PHE A 248 -4.01 -20.30 -4.18
N ASP A 249 -3.97 -18.97 -4.32
CA ASP A 249 -5.02 -18.06 -3.88
C ASP A 249 -5.86 -17.52 -5.04
N ALA A 250 -5.27 -17.46 -6.23
CA ALA A 250 -5.89 -16.96 -7.44
C ALA A 250 -5.20 -17.48 -8.70
N LEU A 251 -5.83 -17.21 -9.85
CA LEU A 251 -5.36 -17.62 -11.16
C LEU A 251 -5.11 -16.40 -12.06
N TYR A 252 -4.02 -16.42 -12.80
CA TYR A 252 -3.78 -15.58 -13.97
C TYR A 252 -3.83 -16.49 -15.19
N VAL A 253 -4.78 -16.27 -16.10
CA VAL A 253 -4.99 -17.17 -17.25
C VAL A 253 -4.80 -16.40 -18.55
N PHE A 254 -3.74 -16.69 -19.28
CA PHE A 254 -3.46 -16.11 -20.58
C PHE A 254 -4.09 -16.93 -21.70
N THR A 255 -4.81 -16.24 -22.59
CA THR A 255 -5.30 -16.80 -23.87
C THR A 255 -4.33 -16.43 -25.00
N PRO A 256 -4.31 -17.11 -26.16
CA PRO A 256 -3.45 -16.76 -27.29
C PRO A 256 -3.84 -15.40 -27.88
N PRO A 257 -2.96 -14.71 -28.63
CA PRO A 257 -3.28 -13.41 -29.19
C PRO A 257 -4.32 -13.49 -30.32
N ASN A 258 -4.25 -14.55 -31.15
CA ASN A 258 -5.18 -14.76 -32.25
C ASN A 258 -6.52 -15.24 -31.73
N GLY A 259 -7.62 -14.61 -32.16
CA GLY A 259 -8.98 -14.97 -31.74
C GLY A 259 -9.35 -14.58 -30.31
N SER A 260 -8.42 -13.97 -29.55
CA SER A 260 -8.66 -13.51 -28.18
C SER A 260 -9.76 -12.44 -28.10
N LYS A 261 -10.36 -12.31 -26.92
CA LYS A 261 -11.26 -11.19 -26.64
C LYS A 261 -10.47 -9.90 -26.46
N PRO A 262 -11.06 -8.73 -26.79
CA PRO A 262 -10.36 -7.46 -26.80
C PRO A 262 -9.89 -6.97 -25.42
N ILE A 263 -10.58 -7.36 -24.35
CA ILE A 263 -10.38 -6.84 -22.99
C ILE A 263 -10.15 -8.00 -22.02
N SER A 264 -9.29 -7.78 -21.03
CA SER A 264 -9.04 -8.67 -19.90
C SER A 264 -10.04 -8.40 -18.77
N PRO A 265 -10.88 -9.36 -18.35
CA PRO A 265 -11.71 -9.20 -17.16
C PRO A 265 -11.16 -9.92 -15.93
N THR A 266 -11.37 -9.32 -14.77
CA THR A 266 -11.21 -9.98 -13.47
C THR A 266 -12.48 -10.68 -13.02
N PHE A 267 -12.37 -11.98 -12.75
CA PHE A 267 -13.39 -12.75 -12.04
C PHE A 267 -13.35 -12.46 -10.54
N ASN A 268 -14.45 -11.96 -9.99
CA ASN A 268 -14.66 -11.77 -8.55
C ASN A 268 -15.89 -12.56 -8.11
N GLY A 269 -15.72 -13.85 -7.80
CA GLY A 269 -16.78 -14.74 -7.32
C GLY A 269 -16.77 -15.01 -5.81
N GLY A 270 -15.68 -14.65 -5.13
CA GLY A 270 -15.56 -14.78 -3.68
C GLY A 270 -15.77 -16.21 -3.20
N THR A 271 -16.35 -16.33 -2.00
CA THR A 271 -16.68 -17.64 -1.39
C THR A 271 -17.79 -18.41 -2.12
N THR A 272 -18.52 -17.76 -3.03
CA THR A 272 -19.65 -18.36 -3.77
C THR A 272 -19.30 -18.69 -5.24
N ALA A 273 -18.03 -18.59 -5.62
CA ALA A 273 -17.57 -18.82 -6.98
C ALA A 273 -17.86 -20.24 -7.49
N ASN A 274 -17.73 -21.25 -6.62
CA ASN A 274 -17.80 -22.67 -6.96
C ASN A 274 -16.85 -23.05 -8.12
N VAL A 275 -15.69 -22.41 -8.18
CA VAL A 275 -14.59 -22.75 -9.10
C VAL A 275 -13.57 -23.49 -8.27
N VAL A 276 -13.64 -24.83 -8.25
CA VAL A 276 -12.91 -25.65 -7.27
C VAL A 276 -11.93 -26.60 -7.95
N ALA A 277 -10.69 -26.61 -7.47
CA ALA A 277 -9.65 -27.61 -7.78
C ALA A 277 -8.85 -27.89 -6.50
N ASP A 278 -8.47 -29.15 -6.28
CA ASP A 278 -7.70 -29.61 -5.10
C ASP A 278 -8.20 -29.09 -3.74
N GLY A 279 -9.52 -29.07 -3.55
CA GLY A 279 -10.16 -28.58 -2.33
C GLY A 279 -10.11 -27.06 -2.13
N ARG A 280 -9.61 -26.31 -3.11
CA ARG A 280 -9.53 -24.84 -3.09
C ARG A 280 -10.60 -24.22 -3.99
N ASN A 281 -11.41 -23.33 -3.41
CA ASN A 281 -12.32 -22.46 -4.19
C ASN A 281 -11.58 -21.20 -4.67
N PHE A 282 -11.50 -21.00 -5.99
CA PHE A 282 -10.92 -19.84 -6.64
C PHE A 282 -11.97 -18.75 -6.84
N GLY A 283 -12.07 -17.89 -5.82
CA GLY A 283 -12.94 -16.71 -5.84
C GLY A 283 -12.42 -15.55 -6.69
N ASN A 284 -11.14 -15.57 -7.09
CA ASN A 284 -10.46 -14.48 -7.78
C ASN A 284 -9.57 -15.02 -8.91
N ALA A 285 -9.73 -14.46 -10.11
CA ALA A 285 -8.89 -14.80 -11.26
C ALA A 285 -8.87 -13.66 -12.28
N VAL A 286 -7.84 -13.59 -13.13
CA VAL A 286 -7.79 -12.70 -14.29
C VAL A 286 -7.71 -13.52 -15.56
N THR A 287 -8.58 -13.24 -16.52
CA THR A 287 -8.50 -13.80 -17.87
C THR A 287 -7.87 -12.75 -18.78
N PHE A 288 -6.65 -12.99 -19.26
CA PHE A 288 -5.95 -12.02 -20.10
C PHE A 288 -6.35 -12.14 -21.58
N GLY A 289 -6.92 -11.05 -22.10
CA GLY A 289 -7.24 -10.82 -23.51
C GLY A 289 -6.07 -10.24 -24.30
N ILE A 290 -6.34 -9.70 -25.49
CA ILE A 290 -5.30 -9.11 -26.37
C ILE A 290 -4.75 -7.77 -25.85
N ASP A 291 -5.54 -7.02 -25.07
CA ASP A 291 -5.13 -5.78 -24.40
C ASP A 291 -3.91 -5.98 -23.47
N SER A 292 -3.77 -7.16 -22.88
CA SER A 292 -2.57 -7.52 -22.10
C SER A 292 -1.28 -7.54 -22.94
N ARG A 293 -1.35 -7.56 -24.28
CA ARG A 293 -0.17 -7.41 -25.15
C ARG A 293 0.05 -5.95 -25.54
N GLN A 294 -1.02 -5.17 -25.58
CA GLN A 294 -0.97 -3.76 -25.98
C GLN A 294 -0.58 -2.83 -24.81
N TYR A 295 -1.12 -3.08 -23.63
CA TYR A 295 -0.94 -2.26 -22.43
C TYR A 295 -0.23 -3.02 -21.28
N GLY A 296 -0.03 -4.33 -21.45
CA GLY A 296 0.92 -5.13 -20.70
C GLY A 296 0.86 -4.95 -19.18
N PRO A 297 1.91 -4.41 -18.55
CA PRO A 297 2.01 -4.25 -17.11
C PRO A 297 0.81 -3.52 -16.48
N ALA A 298 0.25 -2.53 -17.18
CA ALA A 298 -0.85 -1.71 -16.67
C ALA A 298 -2.14 -2.52 -16.54
N VAL A 299 -2.44 -3.39 -17.50
CA VAL A 299 -3.63 -4.28 -17.46
C VAL A 299 -3.49 -5.26 -16.30
N LEU A 300 -2.32 -5.90 -16.14
CA LEU A 300 -2.13 -6.82 -15.02
C LEU A 300 -2.29 -6.13 -13.67
N ALA A 301 -1.71 -4.94 -13.48
CA ALA A 301 -1.86 -4.20 -12.23
C ALA A 301 -3.31 -3.70 -12.00
N HIS A 302 -4.01 -3.30 -13.06
CA HIS A 302 -5.41 -2.88 -12.99
C HIS A 302 -6.33 -4.04 -12.59
N GLU A 303 -6.26 -5.16 -13.31
CA GLU A 303 -7.07 -6.36 -13.03
C GLU A 303 -6.74 -6.97 -11.65
N THR A 304 -5.46 -6.97 -11.27
CA THR A 304 -5.08 -7.40 -9.91
C THR A 304 -5.67 -6.46 -8.85
N GLY A 305 -5.78 -5.16 -9.13
CA GLY A 305 -6.46 -4.21 -8.26
C GLY A 305 -7.90 -4.64 -7.94
N HIS A 306 -8.65 -5.16 -8.91
CA HIS A 306 -9.98 -5.70 -8.69
C HIS A 306 -10.00 -6.93 -7.77
N MET A 307 -9.06 -7.87 -7.95
CA MET A 307 -8.95 -9.03 -7.06
C MET A 307 -8.75 -8.63 -5.60
N LEU A 308 -8.12 -7.47 -5.38
CA LEU A 308 -7.83 -6.92 -4.04
C LEU A 308 -8.96 -6.02 -3.51
N GLY A 309 -9.97 -5.73 -4.33
CA GLY A 309 -11.18 -5.01 -3.95
C GLY A 309 -11.31 -3.59 -4.48
N LEU A 310 -10.48 -3.17 -5.45
CA LEU A 310 -10.69 -1.90 -6.15
C LEU A 310 -11.78 -2.03 -7.22
N VAL A 311 -12.30 -0.89 -7.65
CA VAL A 311 -13.37 -0.77 -8.64
C VAL A 311 -12.96 0.19 -9.74
N ASP A 312 -13.60 0.09 -10.90
CA ASP A 312 -13.39 1.02 -12.00
C ASP A 312 -13.84 2.43 -11.63
N LEU A 313 -12.98 3.40 -11.93
CA LEU A 313 -13.22 4.83 -11.70
C LEU A 313 -13.44 5.62 -13.00
N TYR A 314 -13.38 4.96 -14.15
CA TYR A 314 -13.80 5.54 -15.43
C TYR A 314 -15.31 5.38 -15.64
N ALA A 315 -15.86 6.12 -16.61
CA ALA A 315 -17.26 6.06 -16.97
C ALA A 315 -17.56 4.83 -17.84
N PHE A 316 -18.52 4.00 -17.43
CA PHE A 316 -19.02 2.96 -18.31
C PHE A 316 -19.81 3.59 -19.44
N GLN A 317 -19.43 3.28 -20.68
CA GLN A 317 -20.16 3.74 -21.86
C GLN A 317 -21.55 3.08 -21.87
N PRO A 318 -22.63 3.79 -22.26
CA PRO A 318 -23.83 3.12 -22.74
C PRO A 318 -23.41 2.19 -23.89
N SER A 319 -23.94 0.97 -23.90
CA SER A 319 -23.61 -0.11 -24.86
C SER A 319 -23.21 0.40 -26.26
N GLY A 320 -21.98 0.14 -26.70
CA GLY A 320 -21.45 0.65 -27.98
C GLY A 320 -19.92 0.54 -28.20
N GLY A 321 -19.15 0.19 -27.15
CA GLY A 321 -17.83 -0.43 -27.31
C GLY A 321 -16.66 0.44 -27.80
N THR A 322 -16.82 1.76 -27.96
CA THR A 322 -15.71 2.65 -28.35
C THR A 322 -15.36 3.58 -27.18
N PHE A 323 -14.09 3.63 -26.79
CA PHE A 323 -13.58 4.62 -25.84
C PHE A 323 -13.84 6.02 -26.40
N SER A 324 -14.81 6.74 -25.85
CA SER A 324 -15.02 8.15 -26.17
C SER A 324 -14.12 9.03 -25.29
N GLY A 325 -13.87 10.28 -25.70
CA GLY A 325 -13.05 11.22 -24.93
C GLY A 325 -13.51 11.33 -23.47
N HIS A 326 -14.82 11.23 -23.20
CA HIS A 326 -15.38 11.37 -21.86
C HIS A 326 -15.29 10.12 -20.97
N THR A 327 -14.66 9.03 -21.42
CA THR A 327 -14.53 7.81 -20.61
C THR A 327 -13.84 8.10 -19.27
N PHE A 328 -12.82 8.95 -19.26
CA PHE A 328 -12.04 9.24 -18.05
C PHE A 328 -12.46 10.56 -17.38
N LYS A 329 -13.68 11.04 -17.63
CA LYS A 329 -14.16 12.36 -17.18
C LYS A 329 -14.17 12.54 -15.65
N PHE A 330 -14.26 11.45 -14.90
CA PHE A 330 -14.42 11.51 -13.45
C PHE A 330 -13.08 11.72 -12.73
N VAL A 331 -12.09 10.88 -13.03
CA VAL A 331 -10.79 10.89 -12.33
C VAL A 331 -9.60 11.09 -13.27
N GLY A 332 -9.78 10.99 -14.59
CA GLY A 332 -8.71 11.18 -15.56
C GLY A 332 -7.54 10.21 -15.36
N SER A 333 -6.32 10.72 -15.54
CA SER A 333 -5.08 9.93 -15.41
C SER A 333 -4.48 9.95 -14.00
N TRP A 334 -5.28 10.31 -12.99
CA TRP A 334 -4.81 10.40 -11.60
C TRP A 334 -4.77 9.05 -10.87
N THR A 335 -5.32 7.99 -11.45
CA THR A 335 -5.20 6.60 -10.96
C THR A 335 -5.29 5.58 -12.09
N LEU A 336 -4.57 4.46 -11.91
CA LEU A 336 -4.62 3.29 -12.78
C LEU A 336 -6.03 2.69 -12.89
N MET A 337 -6.87 2.79 -11.85
CA MET A 337 -8.26 2.31 -11.90
C MET A 337 -9.20 3.19 -12.74
N SER A 338 -8.70 4.33 -13.20
CA SER A 338 -9.39 5.18 -14.17
C SER A 338 -8.77 4.98 -15.55
N ASN A 339 -7.47 5.27 -15.73
CA ASN A 339 -6.87 5.34 -17.07
C ASN A 339 -5.63 4.45 -17.22
N ILE A 340 -5.81 3.27 -17.81
CA ILE A 340 -4.71 2.34 -18.12
C ILE A 340 -3.78 2.83 -19.24
N PHE A 341 -4.22 3.79 -20.08
CA PHE A 341 -3.44 4.31 -21.21
C PHE A 341 -2.34 5.29 -20.76
N ARG A 342 -2.49 5.87 -19.57
CA ARG A 342 -1.51 6.72 -18.89
C ARG A 342 -1.48 6.33 -17.41
N PRO A 343 -0.88 5.16 -17.09
CA PRO A 343 -0.92 4.62 -15.74
C PRO A 343 -0.22 5.55 -14.76
N SER A 344 -0.80 5.67 -13.58
CA SER A 344 -0.30 6.45 -12.45
C SER A 344 -0.57 5.68 -11.16
N HIS A 345 -0.04 6.17 -10.03
CA HIS A 345 -0.34 5.56 -8.73
C HIS A 345 -1.85 5.53 -8.44
N TYR A 346 -2.30 4.51 -7.71
CA TYR A 346 -3.62 4.55 -7.06
C TYR A 346 -3.80 5.81 -6.23
N LEU A 347 -5.02 6.34 -6.14
CA LEU A 347 -5.37 7.41 -5.21
C LEU A 347 -5.05 6.98 -3.77
N THR A 348 -4.74 7.93 -2.90
CA THR A 348 -4.53 7.66 -1.47
C THR A 348 -5.74 7.00 -0.82
N TRP A 349 -6.96 7.29 -1.29
CA TRP A 349 -8.17 6.58 -0.86
C TRP A 349 -8.12 5.08 -1.18
N GLU A 350 -7.76 4.73 -2.42
CA GLU A 350 -7.64 3.34 -2.87
C GLU A 350 -6.51 2.63 -2.12
N LYS A 351 -5.35 3.29 -1.98
CA LYS A 351 -4.23 2.77 -1.19
C LYS A 351 -4.61 2.52 0.27
N ARG A 352 -5.37 3.44 0.89
CA ARG A 352 -5.89 3.28 2.25
C ARG A 352 -6.87 2.10 2.33
N LYS A 353 -7.81 2.01 1.40
CA LYS A 353 -8.78 0.89 1.31
C LYS A 353 -8.08 -0.47 1.25
N LEU A 354 -6.94 -0.56 0.55
CA LEU A 354 -6.13 -1.78 0.46
C LEU A 354 -5.18 -2.00 1.65
N GLY A 355 -5.08 -1.06 2.59
CA GLY A 355 -4.18 -1.13 3.75
C GLY A 355 -2.73 -0.72 3.46
N PHE A 356 -2.49 -0.01 2.36
CA PHE A 356 -1.15 0.50 2.02
C PHE A 356 -0.82 1.78 2.80
N ILE A 357 -1.84 2.57 3.12
CA ILE A 357 -1.73 3.76 3.96
C ILE A 357 -2.31 3.44 5.33
N ASP A 358 -1.51 3.68 6.36
CA ASP A 358 -1.88 3.43 7.75
C ASP A 358 -2.68 4.61 8.32
N GLU A 359 -3.55 4.38 9.31
CA GLU A 359 -4.43 5.42 9.87
C GLU A 359 -3.66 6.61 10.48
N SER A 360 -2.38 6.43 10.86
CA SER A 360 -1.52 7.52 11.32
C SER A 360 -1.19 8.54 10.22
N GLN A 361 -1.29 8.12 8.96
CA GLN A 361 -1.03 8.94 7.79
C GLN A 361 -2.30 9.64 7.28
N VAL A 362 -3.38 9.61 8.07
CA VAL A 362 -4.72 10.09 7.68
C VAL A 362 -5.26 11.09 8.71
N ASP A 363 -5.43 12.34 8.29
CA ASP A 363 -6.22 13.29 9.06
C ASP A 363 -7.69 13.17 8.66
N CYS A 364 -8.57 12.95 9.63
CA CYS A 364 -10.01 12.85 9.42
C CYS A 364 -10.69 14.04 10.10
N LEU A 365 -11.47 14.78 9.33
CA LEU A 365 -12.37 15.84 9.77
C LEU A 365 -13.81 15.36 9.61
N ASP A 366 -14.38 14.83 10.69
CA ASP A 366 -15.76 14.34 10.77
C ASP A 366 -16.71 15.24 11.59
N ALA A 367 -16.16 16.34 12.12
CA ALA A 367 -16.89 17.40 12.84
C ALA A 367 -16.41 18.78 12.38
N PRO A 368 -17.18 19.87 12.62
CA PRO A 368 -16.74 21.24 12.31
C PRO A 368 -15.38 21.55 12.93
N GLY A 369 -14.53 22.24 12.17
CA GLY A 369 -13.15 22.54 12.59
C GLY A 369 -12.20 22.60 11.41
N GLY A 370 -10.90 22.48 11.67
CA GLY A 370 -9.91 22.50 10.61
C GLY A 370 -8.57 21.89 11.03
N VAL A 371 -7.73 21.64 10.04
CA VAL A 371 -6.39 21.09 10.22
C VAL A 371 -5.41 21.81 9.32
N GLU A 372 -4.20 22.05 9.83
CA GLU A 372 -3.04 22.29 9.00
C GLU A 372 -2.20 21.02 8.93
N ALA A 373 -1.85 20.61 7.73
CA ALA A 373 -1.11 19.38 7.49
C ALA A 373 -0.06 19.60 6.40
N VAL A 374 1.06 18.89 6.52
CA VAL A 374 2.04 18.76 5.45
C VAL A 374 1.82 17.41 4.80
N LEU A 375 1.31 17.39 3.57
CA LEU A 375 1.06 16.17 2.80
C LEU A 375 2.33 15.76 2.05
N THR A 376 2.82 14.57 2.34
CA THR A 376 3.89 13.90 1.59
C THR A 376 3.33 13.34 0.28
N PRO A 377 4.02 13.51 -0.86
CA PRO A 377 3.54 13.01 -2.15
C PRO A 377 3.17 11.53 -2.14
N ASN A 378 2.18 11.17 -2.94
CA ASN A 378 1.59 9.84 -2.98
C ASN A 378 2.61 8.72 -3.31
N HIS A 379 3.55 8.97 -4.22
CA HIS A 379 4.57 7.97 -4.60
C HIS A 379 5.56 7.66 -3.45
N ALA A 380 5.83 8.62 -2.56
CA ALA A 380 6.85 8.49 -1.52
C ALA A 380 6.39 7.56 -0.38
N ILE A 381 7.32 6.94 0.33
CA ILE A 381 7.01 6.10 1.50
C ILE A 381 6.85 6.97 2.76
N GLY A 382 5.87 6.65 3.61
CA GLY A 382 5.68 7.32 4.90
C GLY A 382 5.13 8.74 4.80
N GLY A 383 5.16 9.45 5.94
CA GLY A 383 4.60 10.79 6.07
C GLY A 383 3.07 10.84 5.98
N ARG A 384 2.50 12.02 6.19
CA ARG A 384 1.05 12.23 6.06
C ARG A 384 0.64 12.11 4.60
N LYS A 385 -0.35 11.27 4.29
CA LYS A 385 -0.77 11.03 2.90
C LYS A 385 -2.01 11.78 2.49
N MET A 386 -2.94 11.94 3.43
CA MET A 386 -4.24 12.51 3.09
C MET A 386 -4.92 13.23 4.26
N VAL A 387 -5.77 14.18 3.89
CA VAL A 387 -6.85 14.69 4.74
C VAL A 387 -8.18 14.22 4.15
N ILE A 388 -9.09 13.73 4.98
CA ILE A 388 -10.45 13.35 4.62
C ILE A 388 -11.42 14.28 5.36
N VAL A 389 -12.39 14.82 4.64
CA VAL A 389 -13.47 15.62 5.20
C VAL A 389 -14.80 14.93 4.89
N THR A 390 -15.45 14.33 5.88
CA THR A 390 -16.73 13.64 5.64
C THR A 390 -17.84 14.64 5.37
N LEU A 391 -18.57 14.44 4.28
CA LEU A 391 -19.75 15.22 3.98
C LEU A 391 -20.96 14.60 4.66
N ASP A 392 -21.10 13.28 4.52
CA ASP A 392 -22.14 12.45 5.14
C ASP A 392 -21.62 11.03 5.44
N ALA A 393 -22.51 10.06 5.66
CA ALA A 393 -22.14 8.69 5.99
C ALA A 393 -21.52 7.90 4.83
N SER A 394 -21.79 8.27 3.58
CA SER A 394 -21.34 7.58 2.37
C SER A 394 -20.42 8.42 1.49
N SER A 395 -20.28 9.72 1.73
CA SER A 395 -19.43 10.60 0.91
C SER A 395 -18.43 11.47 1.71
N ALA A 396 -17.29 11.74 1.10
CA ALA A 396 -16.22 12.58 1.64
C ALA A 396 -15.43 13.30 0.56
N ILE A 397 -14.85 14.45 0.91
CA ILE A 397 -13.79 15.09 0.14
C ILE A 397 -12.44 14.59 0.64
N VAL A 398 -11.55 14.24 -0.28
CA VAL A 398 -10.21 13.76 0.00
C VAL A 398 -9.20 14.70 -0.63
N ILE A 399 -8.14 14.98 0.12
CA ILE A 399 -7.03 15.85 -0.27
C ILE A 399 -5.74 15.05 -0.18
N GLU A 400 -4.99 14.99 -1.28
CA GLU A 400 -3.68 14.33 -1.37
C GLU A 400 -2.66 15.21 -2.10
N ALA A 401 -1.36 14.89 -1.97
CA ALA A 401 -0.30 15.54 -2.74
C ALA A 401 0.25 14.61 -3.82
N ARG A 402 0.50 15.16 -5.01
CA ARG A 402 1.06 14.47 -6.19
C ARG A 402 2.31 15.19 -6.66
N ALA A 403 3.29 14.42 -7.13
CA ALA A 403 4.56 14.90 -7.65
C ALA A 403 5.00 13.97 -8.78
N ARG A 404 5.66 14.51 -9.81
CA ARG A 404 6.08 13.75 -10.99
C ARG A 404 7.31 12.89 -10.72
N GLN A 405 7.14 11.81 -9.96
CA GLN A 405 8.20 10.85 -9.65
C GLN A 405 7.68 9.41 -9.69
N GLY A 406 8.59 8.45 -9.96
CA GLY A 406 8.22 7.05 -10.12
C GLY A 406 7.17 6.86 -11.22
N LEU A 407 6.16 6.04 -10.96
CA LEU A 407 5.01 5.82 -11.83
C LEU A 407 4.19 7.10 -12.10
N ASP A 408 4.28 8.10 -11.22
CA ASP A 408 3.63 9.41 -11.41
C ASP A 408 4.46 10.37 -12.29
N ALA A 409 5.64 9.98 -12.80
CA ALA A 409 6.54 10.86 -13.57
C ALA A 409 5.91 11.53 -14.80
N ASN A 410 4.90 10.89 -15.41
CA ASN A 410 4.21 11.39 -16.60
C ASN A 410 2.85 12.03 -16.32
N LEU A 411 2.55 12.35 -15.05
CA LEU A 411 1.36 13.12 -14.72
C LEU A 411 1.40 14.49 -15.41
N CYS A 412 0.21 14.96 -15.79
CA CYS A 412 0.05 16.21 -16.53
C CYS A 412 0.16 17.45 -15.65
N ASP A 413 0.11 17.28 -14.34
CA ASP A 413 0.21 18.33 -13.34
C ASP A 413 0.76 17.74 -12.02
N GLU A 414 1.25 18.58 -11.13
CA GLU A 414 1.70 18.20 -9.78
C GLU A 414 1.31 19.26 -8.75
N GLY A 415 0.99 18.82 -7.54
CA GLY A 415 0.41 19.69 -6.53
C GLY A 415 -0.54 18.95 -5.60
N VAL A 416 -1.47 19.69 -5.02
CA VAL A 416 -2.53 19.15 -4.16
C VAL A 416 -3.72 18.74 -5.01
N LEU A 417 -4.04 17.45 -5.05
CA LEU A 417 -5.22 16.92 -5.72
C LEU A 417 -6.39 16.84 -4.72
N VAL A 418 -7.55 17.34 -5.14
CA VAL A 418 -8.79 17.30 -4.36
C VAL A 418 -9.82 16.49 -5.13
N TYR A 419 -10.48 15.54 -4.48
CA TYR A 419 -11.50 14.72 -5.13
C TYR A 419 -12.62 14.31 -4.16
N LEU A 420 -13.81 14.13 -4.70
CA LEU A 420 -14.95 13.52 -4.00
C LEU A 420 -14.81 12.00 -4.05
N VAL A 421 -15.19 11.34 -2.97
CA VAL A 421 -15.44 9.89 -2.89
C VAL A 421 -16.87 9.69 -2.42
N ASP A 422 -17.59 8.80 -3.09
CA ASP A 422 -18.95 8.40 -2.75
C ASP A 422 -19.08 6.87 -2.81
N ALA A 423 -19.21 6.25 -1.63
CA ALA A 423 -19.42 4.82 -1.47
C ALA A 423 -20.87 4.38 -1.77
N GLY A 424 -21.79 5.32 -2.00
CA GLY A 424 -23.16 5.09 -2.45
C GLY A 424 -23.31 5.07 -3.99
N THR A 425 -22.27 5.46 -4.73
CA THR A 425 -22.27 5.48 -6.20
C THR A 425 -21.61 4.23 -6.77
N ALA A 426 -22.21 3.66 -7.82
CA ALA A 426 -21.72 2.44 -8.45
C ALA A 426 -20.45 2.70 -9.30
N PRO A 427 -19.60 1.67 -9.51
CA PRO A 427 -18.52 1.73 -10.51
C PRO A 427 -19.08 2.12 -11.89
N GLY A 428 -18.27 2.81 -12.69
CA GLY A 428 -18.75 3.32 -13.98
C GLY A 428 -19.59 4.60 -13.90
N SER A 429 -20.07 4.99 -12.71
CA SER A 429 -20.99 6.13 -12.52
C SER A 429 -20.37 7.31 -11.76
N GLY A 430 -19.05 7.30 -11.56
CA GLY A 430 -18.29 8.35 -10.87
C GLY A 430 -18.28 8.23 -9.35
N PRO A 431 -17.93 7.07 -8.77
CA PRO A 431 -17.81 6.92 -7.31
C PRO A 431 -16.62 7.71 -6.74
N ALA A 432 -15.68 8.13 -7.58
CA ALA A 432 -14.72 9.17 -7.26
C ALA A 432 -14.73 10.22 -8.37
N VAL A 433 -14.60 11.51 -8.01
CA VAL A 433 -14.60 12.62 -8.98
C VAL A 433 -13.56 13.65 -8.57
N VAL A 434 -12.59 13.93 -9.45
CA VAL A 434 -11.60 14.99 -9.24
C VAL A 434 -12.27 16.34 -9.29
N LEU A 435 -12.05 17.14 -8.25
CA LEU A 435 -12.55 18.50 -8.10
C LEU A 435 -11.43 19.45 -8.54
N GLY A 436 -11.17 19.46 -9.85
CA GLY A 436 -10.03 20.16 -10.43
C GLY A 436 -10.05 21.67 -10.21
N SER A 437 -8.86 22.26 -10.10
CA SER A 437 -8.66 23.72 -10.02
C SER A 437 -9.04 24.47 -11.31
N ARG A 438 -9.16 23.75 -12.43
CA ARG A 438 -9.51 24.28 -13.76
C ARG A 438 -10.71 23.52 -14.32
N THR A 439 -11.64 24.25 -14.92
CA THR A 439 -12.96 23.75 -15.34
C THR A 439 -13.10 23.59 -16.86
N THR A 440 -11.99 23.52 -17.61
CA THR A 440 -12.11 23.25 -19.04
C THR A 440 -12.80 21.88 -19.23
N THR A 441 -13.72 21.77 -20.18
CA THR A 441 -14.49 20.54 -20.43
C THR A 441 -14.32 20.03 -21.86
N THR A 442 -13.58 20.78 -22.68
CA THR A 442 -13.37 20.52 -24.10
C THR A 442 -11.96 20.00 -24.37
N GLY A 443 -11.86 18.97 -25.21
CA GLY A 443 -10.65 18.71 -25.98
C GLY A 443 -9.58 17.74 -25.44
N ALA A 444 -9.82 16.95 -24.39
CA ALA A 444 -8.85 15.89 -24.04
C ALA A 444 -9.04 14.62 -24.88
N ALA A 445 -7.98 14.21 -25.58
CA ALA A 445 -7.78 12.80 -25.88
C ALA A 445 -7.36 12.07 -24.59
N PHE A 446 -7.85 10.87 -24.36
CA PHE A 446 -7.51 10.07 -23.17
C PHE A 446 -6.03 9.67 -23.07
N THR A 447 -5.29 9.85 -24.17
CA THR A 447 -3.84 9.63 -24.27
C THR A 447 -3.04 10.93 -24.17
N GLN A 448 -3.63 12.07 -23.82
CA GLN A 448 -2.93 13.36 -23.72
C GLN A 448 -3.34 14.12 -22.47
N CYS A 449 -2.57 15.15 -22.14
CA CYS A 449 -2.96 16.09 -21.09
C CYS A 449 -4.16 16.91 -21.54
N GLY A 450 -5.06 17.18 -20.61
CA GLY A 450 -6.22 18.00 -20.83
C GLY A 450 -7.08 18.09 -19.57
N PRO A 451 -8.36 18.47 -19.67
CA PRO A 451 -9.17 18.91 -18.54
C PRO A 451 -9.28 17.94 -17.36
N TRP A 452 -9.18 16.64 -17.60
CA TRP A 452 -9.31 15.62 -16.54
C TRP A 452 -7.95 15.24 -15.92
N ALA A 453 -6.86 15.80 -16.44
CA ALA A 453 -5.49 15.51 -16.00
C ALA A 453 -4.75 16.76 -15.48
N ASP A 454 -5.37 17.95 -15.56
CA ASP A 454 -4.88 19.22 -15.00
C ASP A 454 -5.90 19.70 -13.97
N GLY A 455 -5.51 19.69 -12.69
CA GLY A 455 -6.50 19.87 -11.63
C GLY A 455 -5.93 19.99 -10.24
N THR A 456 -4.62 20.15 -10.10
CA THR A 456 -4.04 20.33 -8.78
C THR A 456 -4.12 21.79 -8.33
N PHE A 457 -4.10 21.98 -7.03
CA PHE A 457 -3.95 23.25 -6.36
C PHE A 457 -2.51 23.40 -5.91
N GLY A 458 -1.99 24.62 -5.95
CA GLY A 458 -0.58 24.88 -5.69
C GLY A 458 -0.31 26.32 -5.27
N VAL A 459 0.96 26.64 -5.07
CA VAL A 459 1.43 28.00 -4.81
C VAL A 459 2.44 28.41 -5.89
N GLY A 460 2.45 29.68 -6.24
CA GLY A 460 3.33 30.23 -7.26
C GLY A 460 2.56 30.95 -8.38
N PRO A 461 3.27 31.58 -9.33
CA PRO A 461 2.65 32.34 -10.41
C PRO A 461 1.68 31.49 -11.24
N GLY A 462 0.41 31.91 -11.31
CA GLY A 462 -0.63 31.23 -12.09
C GLY A 462 -1.26 29.98 -11.44
N ALA A 463 -0.83 29.61 -10.23
CA ALA A 463 -1.43 28.51 -9.47
C ALA A 463 -2.68 28.96 -8.72
N VAL A 464 -3.67 28.07 -8.62
CA VAL A 464 -4.84 28.26 -7.75
C VAL A 464 -4.50 27.68 -6.38
N SER A 465 -4.41 28.55 -5.37
CA SER A 465 -3.98 28.14 -4.02
C SER A 465 -5.15 27.89 -3.05
N SER A 466 -6.39 28.18 -3.44
CA SER A 466 -7.54 27.98 -2.56
C SER A 466 -8.77 27.51 -3.32
N TRP A 467 -9.58 26.71 -2.65
CA TRP A 467 -10.84 26.21 -3.17
C TRP A 467 -11.86 26.04 -2.05
N THR A 468 -13.15 26.21 -2.39
CA THR A 468 -14.26 25.99 -1.46
C THR A 468 -15.35 25.18 -2.16
N HIS A 469 -15.77 24.09 -1.53
CA HIS A 469 -16.89 23.30 -1.99
C HIS A 469 -18.19 24.04 -1.67
N ALA A 470 -18.84 24.60 -2.69
CA ALA A 470 -20.02 25.45 -2.50
C ALA A 470 -21.15 24.78 -1.69
N ALA A 471 -21.36 23.47 -1.88
CA ALA A 471 -22.48 22.77 -1.25
C ALA A 471 -22.25 22.47 0.24
N SER A 472 -21.00 22.26 0.68
CA SER A 472 -20.70 21.88 2.07
C SER A 472 -19.97 22.95 2.87
N GLY A 473 -19.44 23.98 2.22
CA GLY A 473 -18.61 25.01 2.87
C GLY A 473 -17.18 24.57 3.17
N VAL A 474 -16.81 23.32 2.85
CA VAL A 474 -15.45 22.80 3.04
C VAL A 474 -14.48 23.65 2.23
N SER A 475 -13.44 24.16 2.87
CA SER A 475 -12.43 25.00 2.23
C SER A 475 -11.02 24.44 2.39
N ILE A 476 -10.22 24.60 1.35
CA ILE A 476 -8.85 24.12 1.25
C ILE A 476 -7.98 25.29 0.82
N SER A 477 -6.81 25.44 1.43
CA SER A 477 -5.79 26.41 1.05
C SER A 477 -4.43 25.73 1.03
N VAL A 478 -3.74 25.78 -0.09
CA VAL A 478 -2.33 25.42 -0.22
C VAL A 478 -1.51 26.62 0.20
N ILE A 479 -0.75 26.47 1.28
CA ILE A 479 -0.04 27.57 1.94
C ILE A 479 1.48 27.48 1.76
N GLY A 480 2.00 26.38 1.22
CA GLY A 480 3.41 26.25 0.90
C GLY A 480 3.76 24.91 0.25
N VAL A 481 4.94 24.88 -0.35
CA VAL A 481 5.61 23.67 -0.86
C VAL A 481 6.88 23.49 -0.05
N GLU A 482 7.12 22.27 0.42
CA GLU A 482 8.30 21.88 1.18
C GLU A 482 9.24 21.02 0.32
N ALA A 483 10.41 20.68 0.87
CA ALA A 483 11.38 19.84 0.19
C ALA A 483 10.76 18.49 -0.23
N GLY A 484 11.19 17.96 -1.38
CA GLY A 484 10.70 16.69 -1.91
C GLY A 484 9.26 16.74 -2.46
N GLY A 485 8.70 17.94 -2.68
CA GLY A 485 7.35 18.11 -3.25
C GLY A 485 6.22 17.94 -2.25
N ALA A 486 6.50 17.90 -0.94
CA ALA A 486 5.47 17.90 0.08
C ALA A 486 4.72 19.24 0.09
N HIS A 487 3.42 19.20 0.37
CA HIS A 487 2.56 20.38 0.32
C HIS A 487 1.97 20.69 1.68
N ARG A 488 2.18 21.92 2.16
CA ARG A 488 1.54 22.41 3.37
C ARG A 488 0.17 22.97 3.00
N ILE A 489 -0.86 22.44 3.65
CA ILE A 489 -2.26 22.81 3.43
C ILE A 489 -2.95 23.21 4.72
N ARG A 490 -4.01 24.00 4.58
CA ARG A 490 -5.00 24.28 5.62
C ARG A 490 -6.36 23.86 5.09
N VAL A 491 -7.08 23.04 5.85
CA VAL A 491 -8.43 22.54 5.51
C VAL A 491 -9.40 22.94 6.61
N LYS A 492 -10.62 23.36 6.24
CA LYS A 492 -11.72 23.62 7.17
C LYS A 492 -12.99 22.90 6.70
N ARG A 493 -13.73 22.32 7.65
CA ARG A 493 -15.02 21.67 7.44
C ARG A 493 -16.17 22.59 7.82
#